data_AF-Q1YK93-F1
#
_entry.id   AF-Q1YK93-F1
#
_cell.length_a   1.000
_cell.length_b   1.000
_cell.length_c   1.000
_cell.angle_alpha   90.00
_cell.angle_beta   90.00
_cell.angle_gamma   90.00
#
_symmetry.space_group_name_H-M   'P 1'
#
loop_
_entity.id
_entity.type
_entity.pdbx_description
1 polymer ?
#
loop_
_entity_poly.entity_id
_entity_poly.type
_entity_poly.pdbx_seq_one_letter_code
_entity_poly.pdbx_strand_id
1 'polypeptide(L)'
;MGRQGLSGHQGRHGLIAHLRRAPSPIGRTSPMRSHIGAIATVTAALIIMSLPARAADDWVTKQSAKSVADTVSALTAAVDKAGAKVMATVDHQANAATIDTGIPATTLVIFGNPKLGTPLIAENRHVAIDLPQKVLVWEEDGVTMLGYVDPAELAERYGFATDHPSIKAMQGALGKLTDAASADQ
;
A
#
# COMPACT_ATOMS: atom_id res chain seq x y z
N MET A 1 -0.88 38.73 -56.00
CA MET A 1 -2.24 38.16 -55.97
C MET A 1 -2.52 37.77 -54.52
N GLY A 2 -3.36 38.45 -53.74
CA GLY A 2 -4.81 38.64 -53.85
C GLY A 2 -5.49 37.63 -52.90
N ARG A 3 -6.41 37.94 -51.96
CA ARG A 3 -7.24 39.12 -51.67
C ARG A 3 -7.59 39.14 -50.17
N GLN A 4 -7.88 40.35 -49.68
CA GLN A 4 -8.53 40.69 -48.42
C GLN A 4 -10.01 40.25 -48.39
N GLY A 5 -10.58 40.13 -47.18
CA GLY A 5 -12.02 40.08 -46.94
C GLY A 5 -12.38 40.84 -45.65
N LEU A 6 -12.92 42.05 -45.79
CA LEU A 6 -13.53 42.90 -44.77
C LEU A 6 -15.05 42.72 -44.78
N SER A 7 -15.70 42.92 -43.63
CA SER A 7 -17.00 43.62 -43.38
C SER A 7 -17.58 43.06 -42.06
N GLY A 8 -17.97 43.81 -41.04
CA GLY A 8 -18.48 45.18 -40.98
C GLY A 8 -20.01 45.14 -40.81
N HIS A 9 -20.52 45.26 -39.58
CA HIS A 9 -21.84 45.86 -39.33
C HIS A 9 -21.95 46.46 -37.92
N GLN A 10 -22.34 47.73 -37.88
CA GLN A 10 -22.57 48.60 -36.72
C GLN A 10 -24.07 48.82 -36.52
N GLY A 11 -24.44 49.16 -35.28
CA GLY A 11 -25.48 50.15 -34.96
C GLY A 11 -26.79 49.61 -34.36
N ARG A 12 -27.51 50.23 -33.42
CA ARG A 12 -27.35 51.38 -32.49
C ARG A 12 -28.70 51.54 -31.74
N HIS A 13 -28.78 52.49 -30.79
CA HIS A 13 -29.95 53.07 -30.06
C HIS A 13 -30.28 52.38 -28.72
N GLY A 14 -30.34 53.02 -27.54
CA GLY A 14 -30.74 54.38 -27.13
C GLY A 14 -31.92 54.19 -26.13
N LEU A 15 -31.94 54.67 -24.89
CA LEU A 15 -32.23 56.05 -24.50
C LEU A 15 -32.25 56.15 -22.95
N ILE A 16 -31.85 57.33 -22.45
CA ILE A 16 -31.75 57.77 -21.06
C ILE A 16 -33.12 58.28 -20.56
N ALA A 17 -33.46 58.09 -19.28
CA ALA A 17 -34.48 58.88 -18.58
C ALA A 17 -34.04 59.23 -17.15
N HIS A 18 -34.10 60.53 -16.82
CA HIS A 18 -33.78 61.20 -15.57
C HIS A 18 -35.06 61.56 -14.79
N LEU A 19 -34.88 62.08 -13.55
CA LEU A 19 -35.81 62.83 -12.65
C LEU A 19 -36.33 61.97 -11.47
N ARG A 20 -36.40 62.40 -10.19
CA ARG A 20 -36.33 63.71 -9.49
C ARG A 20 -36.16 63.45 -7.96
N ARG A 21 -35.61 64.40 -7.18
CA ARG A 21 -35.40 64.34 -5.70
C ARG A 21 -36.61 64.75 -4.83
N ALA A 22 -36.75 64.06 -3.67
CA ALA A 22 -37.08 64.46 -2.26
C ALA A 22 -38.34 65.32 -1.92
N PRO A 23 -39.00 65.21 -0.72
CA PRO A 23 -38.42 65.42 0.64
C PRO A 23 -38.96 64.53 1.82
N SER A 24 -38.31 64.60 3.00
CA SER A 24 -38.72 64.06 4.34
C SER A 24 -39.41 65.16 5.19
N PRO A 25 -39.77 65.02 6.51
CA PRO A 25 -39.96 63.88 7.46
C PRO A 25 -41.26 64.02 8.33
N ILE A 26 -41.48 63.16 9.35
CA ILE A 26 -42.00 63.44 10.74
C ILE A 26 -42.53 62.13 11.38
N GLY A 27 -42.19 61.91 12.67
CA GLY A 27 -42.23 60.62 13.35
C GLY A 27 -43.48 60.24 14.15
N ARG A 28 -43.36 59.11 14.86
CA ARG A 28 -44.23 58.72 15.99
C ARG A 28 -43.54 57.69 16.89
N THR A 29 -43.79 57.81 18.18
CA THR A 29 -43.13 57.15 19.32
C THR A 29 -43.82 55.86 19.80
N SER A 30 -43.05 55.06 20.56
CA SER A 30 -43.43 54.06 21.60
C SER A 30 -43.74 52.61 21.18
N PRO A 31 -43.67 51.62 22.09
CA PRO A 31 -42.54 51.24 22.95
C PRO A 31 -42.19 49.72 22.86
N MET A 32 -41.01 49.40 23.39
CA MET A 32 -40.53 48.14 23.98
C MET A 32 -41.46 46.90 23.96
N ARG A 33 -41.04 45.84 23.26
CA ARG A 33 -41.26 44.44 23.68
C ARG A 33 -39.92 43.72 23.69
N SER A 34 -39.45 43.45 24.91
CA SER A 34 -38.36 42.53 25.21
C SER A 34 -38.75 41.13 24.73
N HIS A 35 -37.93 40.53 23.87
CA HIS A 35 -37.76 39.09 23.81
C HIS A 35 -36.27 38.79 23.65
N ILE A 36 -35.67 38.45 24.78
CA ILE A 36 -34.40 37.76 24.93
C ILE A 36 -34.40 36.57 23.96
N GLY A 37 -33.63 36.68 22.89
CA GLY A 37 -33.28 35.55 22.01
C GLY A 37 -31.86 35.12 22.35
N ALA A 38 -31.73 34.20 23.30
CA ALA A 38 -30.45 33.57 23.62
C ALA A 38 -30.02 32.62 22.49
N ILE A 39 -28.91 32.96 21.85
CA ILE A 39 -27.75 32.14 21.45
C ILE A 39 -27.99 30.63 21.24
N ALA A 40 -27.65 30.14 20.04
CA ALA A 40 -26.99 28.84 19.89
C ALA A 40 -26.10 28.85 18.63
N THR A 41 -24.90 29.37 18.76
CA THR A 41 -23.82 29.19 17.78
C THR A 41 -23.43 27.71 17.79
N VAL A 42 -23.82 26.97 16.75
CA VAL A 42 -23.40 25.57 16.56
C VAL A 42 -21.96 25.58 16.02
N THR A 43 -20.98 25.58 16.92
CA THR A 43 -19.61 25.17 16.57
C THR A 43 -19.58 23.65 16.51
N ALA A 44 -19.70 23.09 15.31
CA ALA A 44 -19.46 21.68 15.07
C ALA A 44 -17.96 21.41 15.29
N ALA A 45 -17.60 20.84 16.44
CA ALA A 45 -16.26 20.33 16.69
C ALA A 45 -16.04 19.06 15.86
N LEU A 46 -15.27 19.17 14.79
CA LEU A 46 -14.84 18.05 13.96
C LEU A 46 -13.74 17.29 14.70
N ILE A 47 -14.13 16.33 15.54
CA ILE A 47 -13.16 15.40 16.16
C ILE A 47 -12.73 14.42 15.06
N ILE A 48 -11.58 14.68 14.45
CA ILE A 48 -10.90 13.72 13.58
C ILE A 48 -10.35 12.63 14.50
N MET A 49 -11.14 11.59 14.77
CA MET A 49 -10.64 10.37 15.37
C MET A 49 -9.64 9.76 14.39
N SER A 50 -8.35 9.92 14.69
CA SER A 50 -7.29 9.18 14.01
C SER A 50 -7.47 7.71 14.39
N LEU A 51 -8.13 6.94 13.53
CA LEU A 51 -8.06 5.49 13.63
C LEU A 51 -6.58 5.12 13.44
N PRO A 52 -5.96 4.36 14.36
CA PRO A 52 -4.67 3.77 14.05
C PRO A 52 -4.90 2.89 12.82
N ALA A 53 -4.29 3.26 11.70
CA ALA A 53 -4.15 2.35 10.58
C ALA A 53 -3.32 1.18 11.12
N ARG A 54 -3.98 0.05 11.42
CA ARG A 54 -3.25 -1.21 11.51
C ARG A 54 -2.75 -1.44 10.10
N ALA A 55 -1.47 -1.22 9.87
CA ALA A 55 -0.83 -1.77 8.67
C ALA A 55 -1.25 -3.25 8.63
N ALA A 56 -1.79 -3.69 7.50
CA ALA A 56 -1.92 -5.12 7.29
C ALA A 56 -0.51 -5.72 7.47
N ASP A 57 -0.42 -6.88 8.10
CA ASP A 57 0.89 -7.52 8.21
C ASP A 57 1.24 -8.00 6.79
N ASP A 58 2.18 -7.32 6.14
CA ASP A 58 2.68 -7.61 4.78
C ASP A 58 3.22 -9.04 4.64
N TRP A 59 3.33 -9.76 5.76
CA TRP A 59 3.87 -11.09 5.88
C TRP A 59 2.78 -12.17 5.96
N VAL A 60 3.05 -13.28 5.26
CA VAL A 60 2.42 -14.57 5.53
C VAL A 60 3.36 -15.36 6.43
N THR A 61 2.90 -15.70 7.62
CA THR A 61 3.68 -16.43 8.63
C THR A 61 2.98 -17.74 9.04
N LYS A 62 3.76 -18.80 9.22
CA LYS A 62 3.30 -20.14 9.60
C LYS A 62 4.18 -20.72 10.70
N GLN A 63 3.62 -21.59 11.52
CA GLN A 63 4.37 -22.43 12.44
C GLN A 63 4.82 -23.71 11.74
N SER A 64 6.02 -24.17 12.08
CA SER A 64 6.56 -25.48 11.69
C SER A 64 6.59 -26.40 12.90
N ALA A 65 6.23 -27.66 12.69
CA ALA A 65 6.42 -28.70 13.71
C ALA A 65 7.87 -29.20 13.82
N LYS A 66 8.74 -28.76 12.90
CA LYS A 66 10.16 -29.15 12.80
C LYS A 66 11.07 -28.09 13.42
N SER A 67 12.35 -28.43 13.61
CA SER A 67 13.38 -27.43 13.94
C SER A 67 13.60 -26.43 12.80
N VAL A 68 14.26 -25.30 13.06
CA VAL A 68 14.66 -24.34 12.02
C VAL A 68 15.50 -25.01 10.94
N ALA A 69 16.49 -25.82 11.32
CA ALA A 69 17.36 -26.51 10.37
C ALA A 69 16.59 -27.50 9.48
N ASP A 70 15.70 -28.30 10.07
CA ASP A 70 14.89 -29.26 9.34
C ASP A 70 13.83 -28.58 8.46
N THR A 71 13.28 -27.45 8.90
CA THR A 71 12.36 -26.62 8.10
C THR A 71 13.07 -26.01 6.89
N VAL A 72 14.30 -25.50 7.07
CA VAL A 72 15.13 -25.00 5.96
C VAL A 72 15.45 -26.13 4.97
N SER A 73 15.82 -27.31 5.46
CA SER A 73 16.07 -28.50 4.63
C SER A 73 14.82 -28.91 3.84
N ALA A 74 13.66 -29.00 4.50
CA ALA A 74 12.40 -29.34 3.84
C ALA A 74 11.98 -28.27 2.81
N LEU A 75 12.17 -26.99 3.12
CA LEU A 75 11.86 -25.89 2.21
C LEU A 75 12.75 -25.92 0.96
N THR A 76 14.07 -26.08 1.12
CA THR A 76 15.00 -26.15 -0.01
C THR A 76 14.69 -27.36 -0.91
N ALA A 77 14.38 -28.52 -0.34
CA ALA A 77 13.94 -29.69 -1.09
C ALA A 77 12.61 -29.44 -1.84
N ALA A 78 11.64 -28.76 -1.21
CA ALA A 78 10.38 -28.41 -1.84
C ALA A 78 10.57 -27.43 -3.01
N VAL A 79 11.46 -26.44 -2.85
CA VAL A 79 11.84 -25.47 -3.89
C VAL A 79 12.42 -26.18 -5.11
N ASP A 80 13.37 -27.09 -4.90
CA ASP A 80 14.02 -27.84 -5.98
C ASP A 80 13.01 -28.76 -6.70
N LYS A 81 12.15 -29.45 -5.95
CA LYS A 81 11.08 -30.29 -6.51
C LYS A 81 10.08 -29.49 -7.36
N ALA A 82 9.84 -28.23 -7.01
CA ALA A 82 8.99 -27.32 -7.77
C ALA A 82 9.66 -26.74 -9.04
N GLY A 83 10.92 -27.08 -9.31
CA GLY A 83 11.67 -26.58 -10.46
C GLY A 83 12.12 -25.12 -10.32
N ALA A 84 12.12 -24.59 -9.11
CA ALA A 84 12.81 -23.36 -8.76
C ALA A 84 14.25 -23.67 -8.35
N LYS A 85 15.09 -22.64 -8.19
CA LYS A 85 16.49 -22.79 -7.77
C LYS A 85 16.74 -22.03 -6.47
N VAL A 86 17.29 -22.72 -5.47
CA VAL A 86 17.91 -22.07 -4.31
C VAL A 86 19.20 -21.38 -4.77
N MET A 87 19.26 -20.06 -4.58
CA MET A 87 20.40 -19.23 -4.96
C MET A 87 21.36 -19.01 -3.80
N ALA A 88 20.80 -18.86 -2.58
CA ALA A 88 21.58 -18.70 -1.37
C ALA A 88 20.75 -19.08 -0.14
N THR A 89 21.46 -19.46 0.91
CA THR A 89 20.96 -19.54 2.28
C THR A 89 21.84 -18.62 3.13
N VAL A 90 21.22 -17.77 3.93
CA VAL A 90 21.93 -16.82 4.82
C VAL A 90 21.58 -17.17 6.25
N ASP A 91 22.56 -17.67 6.98
CA ASP A 91 22.43 -17.99 8.40
C ASP A 91 22.75 -16.73 9.23
N HIS A 92 21.71 -16.04 9.68
CA HIS A 92 21.86 -14.83 10.48
C HIS A 92 22.36 -15.13 11.89
N GLN A 93 22.06 -16.32 12.44
CA GLN A 93 22.59 -16.73 13.75
C GLN A 93 24.11 -16.90 13.68
N ALA A 94 24.61 -17.61 12.68
CA ALA A 94 26.03 -17.77 12.45
C ALA A 94 26.72 -16.42 12.19
N ASN A 95 26.10 -15.53 11.41
CA ASN A 95 26.63 -14.19 11.17
C ASN A 95 26.72 -13.35 12.45
N ALA A 96 25.70 -13.37 13.31
CA ALA A 96 25.71 -12.65 14.58
C ALA A 96 26.83 -13.13 15.51
N ALA A 97 27.10 -14.44 15.51
CA ALA A 97 28.18 -15.05 16.30
C ALA A 97 29.57 -14.55 15.88
N THR A 98 29.76 -14.08 14.64
CA THR A 98 31.05 -13.54 14.17
C THR A 98 31.44 -12.20 14.81
N ILE A 99 30.49 -11.52 15.46
CA ILE A 99 30.70 -10.25 16.17
C ILE A 99 30.43 -10.38 17.67
N ASP A 100 30.55 -11.60 18.22
CA ASP A 100 30.33 -11.92 19.63
C ASP A 100 28.91 -11.57 20.15
N THR A 101 27.92 -11.53 19.24
CA THR A 101 26.50 -11.36 19.58
C THR A 101 25.72 -12.65 19.32
N GLY A 102 24.59 -12.84 20.02
CA GLY A 102 23.73 -14.00 19.84
C GLY A 102 22.32 -13.57 19.43
N ILE A 103 21.75 -14.31 18.48
CA ILE A 103 20.32 -14.29 18.18
C ILE A 103 19.78 -15.73 18.12
N PRO A 104 18.47 -15.93 18.35
CA PRO A 104 17.80 -17.19 18.05
C PRO A 104 18.08 -17.69 16.62
N ALA A 105 17.93 -19.00 16.40
CA ALA A 105 18.14 -19.61 15.09
C ALA A 105 17.32 -18.85 14.03
N THR A 106 17.99 -18.28 13.03
CA THR A 106 17.37 -17.39 12.03
C THR A 106 18.08 -17.57 10.70
N THR A 107 17.39 -18.13 9.71
CA THR A 107 17.95 -18.47 8.40
C THR A 107 17.05 -17.98 7.28
N LEU A 108 17.62 -17.23 6.34
CA LEU A 108 16.94 -16.76 5.14
C LEU A 108 17.24 -17.71 3.97
N VAL A 109 16.20 -18.19 3.29
CA VAL A 109 16.31 -18.96 2.05
C VAL A 109 15.94 -18.07 0.87
N ILE A 110 16.87 -17.91 -0.07
CA ILE A 110 16.73 -17.06 -1.25
C ILE A 110 16.65 -17.94 -2.50
N PHE A 111 15.54 -17.88 -3.23
CA PHE A 111 15.29 -18.77 -4.36
C PHE A 111 14.43 -18.13 -5.44
N GLY A 112 14.54 -18.60 -6.67
CA GLY A 112 13.82 -18.01 -7.80
C GLY A 112 13.40 -19.00 -8.87
N ASN A 113 12.33 -18.64 -9.57
CA ASN A 113 11.92 -19.25 -10.82
C ASN A 113 11.88 -18.14 -11.90
N PRO A 114 12.80 -18.14 -12.87
CA PRO A 114 12.83 -17.13 -13.93
C PRO A 114 11.53 -17.02 -14.72
N LYS A 115 10.73 -18.10 -14.82
CA LYS A 115 9.43 -18.07 -15.50
C LYS A 115 8.42 -17.15 -14.80
N LEU A 116 8.58 -16.93 -13.49
CA LEU A 116 7.70 -16.06 -12.70
C LEU A 116 8.28 -14.65 -12.57
N GLY A 117 9.59 -14.55 -12.28
CA GLY A 117 10.22 -13.26 -11.99
C GLY A 117 10.57 -12.42 -13.22
N THR A 118 11.05 -13.03 -14.31
CA THR A 118 11.51 -12.28 -15.49
C THR A 118 10.43 -11.41 -16.13
N PRO A 119 9.15 -11.85 -16.25
CA PRO A 119 8.08 -10.99 -16.76
C PRO A 119 7.91 -9.70 -15.95
N LEU A 120 7.94 -9.79 -14.61
CA LEU A 120 7.83 -8.61 -13.73
C LEU A 120 9.02 -7.67 -13.91
N ILE A 121 10.24 -8.21 -14.02
CA ILE A 121 11.46 -7.41 -14.25
C ILE A 121 11.42 -6.70 -15.61
N ALA A 122 10.86 -7.36 -16.63
CA ALA A 122 10.72 -6.78 -17.97
C ALA A 122 9.70 -5.63 -17.97
N GLU A 123 8.62 -5.75 -17.21
CA GLU A 123 7.58 -4.72 -17.08
C GLU A 123 8.04 -3.54 -16.20
N ASN A 124 8.62 -3.81 -15.03
CA ASN A 124 9.21 -2.80 -14.16
C ASN A 124 10.51 -3.31 -13.52
N ARG A 125 11.64 -2.83 -14.02
CA ARG A 125 12.97 -3.26 -13.56
C ARG A 125 13.23 -3.04 -12.07
N HIS A 126 12.58 -2.06 -11.44
CA HIS A 126 12.80 -1.79 -10.02
C HIS A 126 12.34 -2.93 -9.10
N VAL A 127 11.43 -3.80 -9.55
CA VAL A 127 11.05 -5.03 -8.81
C VAL A 127 12.23 -5.97 -8.58
N ALA A 128 13.30 -5.84 -9.35
CA ALA A 128 14.49 -6.69 -9.22
C ALA A 128 15.24 -6.52 -7.89
N ILE A 129 14.97 -5.47 -7.09
CA ILE A 129 15.52 -5.35 -5.73
C ILE A 129 14.82 -6.29 -4.75
N ASP A 130 13.53 -6.54 -4.96
CA ASP A 130 12.72 -7.43 -4.13
C ASP A 130 12.73 -8.87 -4.63
N LEU A 131 13.09 -9.10 -5.90
CA LEU A 131 13.39 -10.42 -6.44
C LEU A 131 14.87 -10.80 -6.22
N PRO A 132 15.20 -12.10 -6.13
CA PRO A 132 14.30 -13.26 -6.13
C PRO A 132 13.50 -13.39 -4.82
N GLN A 133 12.59 -14.37 -4.76
CA GLN A 133 11.75 -14.62 -3.60
C GLN A 133 12.59 -15.07 -2.39
N LYS A 134 12.06 -14.80 -1.20
CA LYS A 134 12.73 -15.05 0.08
C LYS A 134 11.72 -15.65 1.05
N VAL A 135 12.17 -16.61 1.85
CA VAL A 135 11.44 -17.12 3.02
C VAL A 135 12.41 -17.08 4.20
N LEU A 136 12.02 -16.43 5.28
CA LEU A 136 12.73 -16.46 6.55
C LEU A 136 12.22 -17.64 7.37
N VAL A 137 13.12 -18.40 7.97
CA VAL A 137 12.81 -19.44 8.95
C VAL A 137 13.52 -19.07 10.24
N TRP A 138 12.80 -18.97 11.35
CA TRP A 138 13.38 -18.55 12.62
C TRP A 138 12.76 -19.28 13.81
N GLU A 139 13.42 -19.21 14.95
CA GLU A 139 12.89 -19.64 16.24
C GLU A 139 12.37 -18.43 17.01
N GLU A 140 11.17 -18.57 17.56
CA GLU A 140 10.54 -17.60 18.43
C GLU A 140 9.80 -18.34 19.56
N ASP A 141 10.17 -18.04 20.81
CA ASP A 141 9.59 -18.63 22.02
C ASP A 141 9.53 -20.17 22.02
N GLY A 142 10.57 -20.82 21.48
CA GLY A 142 10.71 -22.27 21.36
C GLY A 142 9.95 -22.87 20.18
N VAL A 143 9.30 -22.05 19.34
CA VAL A 143 8.52 -22.48 18.17
C VAL A 143 9.28 -22.09 16.91
N THR A 144 9.38 -23.02 15.95
CA THR A 144 9.91 -22.68 14.63
C THR A 144 8.83 -22.01 13.80
N MET A 145 9.16 -20.84 13.30
CA MET A 145 8.34 -20.03 12.42
C MET A 145 8.96 -20.01 11.02
N LEU A 146 8.12 -19.85 10.00
CA LEU A 146 8.55 -19.54 8.65
C LEU A 146 7.60 -18.53 8.03
N GLY A 147 8.16 -17.58 7.26
CA GLY A 147 7.38 -16.49 6.74
C GLY A 147 8.01 -15.81 5.53
N TYR A 148 7.18 -15.11 4.78
CA TYR A 148 7.54 -14.38 3.58
C TYR A 148 6.63 -13.18 3.38
N VAL A 149 7.13 -12.16 2.69
CA VAL A 149 6.30 -11.03 2.25
C VAL A 149 5.34 -11.50 1.14
N ASP A 150 4.05 -11.20 1.28
CA ASP A 150 3.04 -11.54 0.27
C ASP A 150 3.42 -10.90 -1.08
N PRO A 151 3.53 -11.67 -2.18
CA PRO A 151 3.77 -11.10 -3.51
C PRO A 151 2.78 -9.99 -3.92
N ALA A 152 1.59 -9.90 -3.32
CA ALA A 152 0.69 -8.76 -3.53
C ALA A 152 1.34 -7.41 -3.19
N GLU A 153 2.26 -7.38 -2.23
CA GLU A 153 3.01 -6.18 -1.85
C GLU A 153 3.93 -5.71 -2.98
N LEU A 154 4.43 -6.62 -3.82
CA LEU A 154 5.17 -6.24 -5.03
C LEU A 154 4.25 -5.54 -6.03
N ALA A 155 2.99 -5.99 -6.13
CA ALA A 155 2.03 -5.36 -7.03
C ALA A 155 1.72 -3.93 -6.58
N GLU A 156 1.47 -3.72 -5.29
CA GLU A 156 1.25 -2.38 -4.74
C GLU A 156 2.49 -1.49 -4.90
N ARG A 157 3.66 -1.98 -4.47
CA ARG A 157 4.90 -1.20 -4.44
C ARG A 157 5.38 -0.78 -5.83
N TYR A 158 5.20 -1.63 -6.84
CA TYR A 158 5.73 -1.41 -8.20
C TYR A 158 4.67 -1.09 -9.24
N GLY A 159 3.39 -1.02 -8.85
CA GLY A 159 2.28 -0.65 -9.73
C GLY A 159 1.84 -1.74 -10.71
N PHE A 160 1.99 -3.02 -10.35
CA PHE A 160 1.45 -4.12 -11.15
C PHE A 160 -0.04 -4.33 -10.85
N ALA A 161 -0.76 -4.92 -11.79
CA ALA A 161 -2.13 -5.36 -11.54
C ALA A 161 -2.16 -6.42 -10.42
N THR A 162 -3.14 -6.35 -9.52
CA THR A 162 -3.26 -7.28 -8.39
C THR A 162 -3.60 -8.72 -8.82
N ASP A 163 -4.10 -8.88 -10.05
CA ASP A 163 -4.33 -10.16 -10.72
C ASP A 163 -3.24 -10.53 -11.74
N HIS A 164 -2.10 -9.82 -11.74
CA HIS A 164 -0.98 -10.11 -12.61
C HIS A 164 -0.58 -11.60 -12.49
N PRO A 165 -0.47 -12.37 -13.59
CA PRO A 165 -0.29 -13.81 -13.55
C PRO A 165 0.92 -14.28 -12.73
N SER A 166 2.07 -13.58 -12.84
CA SER A 166 3.25 -13.89 -12.03
C SER A 166 3.02 -13.69 -10.54
N ILE A 167 2.27 -12.65 -10.14
CA ILE A 167 2.00 -12.36 -8.73
C ILE A 167 1.13 -13.48 -8.15
N LYS A 168 0.03 -13.84 -8.82
CA LYS A 168 -0.82 -14.96 -8.41
C LYS A 168 -0.09 -16.29 -8.36
N ALA A 169 0.76 -16.57 -9.36
CA ALA A 169 1.58 -17.77 -9.38
C ALA A 169 2.60 -17.81 -8.22
N MET A 170 3.23 -16.67 -7.89
CA MET A 170 4.14 -16.57 -6.75
C MET A 170 3.40 -16.79 -5.42
N GLN A 171 2.22 -16.19 -5.22
CA GLN A 171 1.39 -16.39 -4.02
C GLN A 171 1.08 -17.88 -3.83
N GLY A 172 0.59 -18.53 -4.89
CA GLY A 172 0.24 -19.96 -4.84
C GLY A 172 1.47 -20.87 -4.64
N ALA A 173 2.60 -20.54 -5.26
CA ALA A 173 3.84 -21.30 -5.09
C ALA A 173 4.39 -21.18 -3.66
N LEU A 174 4.50 -19.96 -3.13
CA LEU A 174 4.99 -19.72 -1.76
C LEU A 174 4.10 -20.38 -0.71
N GLY A 175 2.77 -20.32 -0.87
CA GLY A 175 1.83 -21.03 -0.02
C GLY A 175 2.15 -22.53 0.04
N LYS A 176 2.21 -23.20 -1.12
CA LYS A 176 2.48 -24.65 -1.21
C LYS A 176 3.86 -25.04 -0.70
N LEU A 177 4.90 -24.27 -1.03
CA LEU A 177 6.28 -24.55 -0.61
C LEU A 177 6.41 -24.47 0.91
N THR A 178 5.82 -23.44 1.52
CA THR A 178 5.85 -23.26 2.97
C THR A 178 4.97 -24.27 3.71
N ASP A 179 3.81 -24.66 3.15
CA ASP A 179 2.99 -25.76 3.71
C ASP A 179 3.76 -27.09 3.73
N ALA A 180 4.44 -27.41 2.62
CA ALA A 180 5.24 -28.63 2.53
C ALA A 180 6.45 -28.61 3.48
N ALA A 181 7.04 -27.43 3.72
CA ALA A 181 8.16 -27.27 4.63
C ALA A 181 7.74 -27.43 6.10
N SER A 182 6.54 -26.97 6.47
CA SER A 182 6.11 -26.83 7.86
C SER A 182 5.41 -28.06 8.46
N ALA A 183 4.83 -28.92 7.62
CA ALA A 183 4.12 -30.13 8.07
C ALA A 183 5.07 -31.27 8.46
N ASP A 184 4.68 -32.07 9.45
CA ASP A 184 5.33 -33.36 9.76
C ASP A 184 5.21 -34.32 8.57
N GLN A 185 6.23 -35.16 8.37
CA GLN A 185 6.27 -36.15 7.26
C GLN A 185 5.35 -37.35 7.52
#